data_AF-A0A7X7EYD4-F1
#
_entry.id   AF-A0A7X7EYD4-F1
#
_cell.length_a   1.000
_cell.length_b   1.000
_cell.length_c   1.000
_cell.angle_alpha   90.00
_cell.angle_beta   90.00
_cell.angle_gamma   90.00
#
_symmetry.space_group_name_H-M   'P 1'
#
loop_
_entity.id
_entity.type
_entity.pdbx_description
1 polymer ?
#
loop_
_entity_poly.entity_id
_entity_poly.type
_entity_poly.pdbx_seq_one_letter_code
_entity_poly.pdbx_strand_id
1 'polypeptide(L)'
;MPANLNALIRYKTINSCLSGGRRRWSIDELRERCSEALAENRGRYTGVSERTLRDDIRVMRSDILGFNAPIKQEGGLYFYSDPGYSILSLRITDEGLGDQILELLMKMRGKVNHPEMEIIMKKLCRMTGREYEYKERIIVKKQLIEKEIHADEILSADMDFCYDIEEFPMKTRPKRMASTASRMQLFELSWGEIIAAVMA
;
A
#
# COMPACT_ATOMS: atom_id res chain seq x y z
N MET A 1 -33.55 -11.26 2.90
CA MET A 1 -32.27 -10.51 3.05
C MET A 1 -31.45 -10.70 1.78
N PRO A 2 -30.65 -9.72 1.32
CA PRO A 2 -29.67 -9.98 0.27
C PRO A 2 -28.58 -10.88 0.85
N ALA A 3 -28.61 -12.17 0.48
CA ALA A 3 -27.72 -13.19 1.04
C ALA A 3 -26.22 -12.89 0.85
N ASN A 4 -25.90 -12.07 -0.16
CA ASN A 4 -24.54 -11.82 -0.61
C ASN A 4 -23.68 -11.02 0.40
N LEU A 5 -24.16 -9.88 0.93
CA LEU A 5 -23.37 -9.08 1.87
C LEU A 5 -23.05 -9.84 3.17
N ASN A 6 -24.01 -10.60 3.67
CA ASN A 6 -23.81 -11.37 4.89
C ASN A 6 -22.76 -12.47 4.69
N ALA A 7 -22.71 -13.10 3.51
CA ALA A 7 -21.67 -14.07 3.19
C ALA A 7 -20.28 -13.42 3.20
N LEU A 8 -20.13 -12.25 2.58
CA LEU A 8 -18.85 -11.52 2.57
C LEU A 8 -18.36 -11.14 3.98
N ILE A 9 -19.27 -10.68 4.85
CA ILE A 9 -18.93 -10.39 6.25
C ILE A 9 -18.41 -11.67 6.93
N ARG A 10 -19.10 -12.80 6.78
CA ARG A 10 -18.68 -14.07 7.36
C ARG A 10 -17.33 -14.55 6.81
N TYR A 11 -17.10 -14.49 5.50
CA TYR A 11 -15.80 -14.87 4.92
C TYR A 11 -14.65 -14.02 5.46
N LYS A 12 -14.85 -12.69 5.56
CA LYS A 12 -13.85 -11.78 6.14
C LYS A 12 -13.57 -12.10 7.61
N THR A 13 -14.61 -12.42 8.38
CA THR A 13 -14.49 -12.76 9.80
C THR A 13 -13.78 -14.11 9.98
N ILE A 14 -14.20 -15.15 9.26
CA ILE A 14 -13.54 -16.47 9.27
C ILE A 14 -12.06 -16.31 8.89
N ASN A 15 -11.76 -15.56 7.83
CA ASN A 15 -10.38 -15.30 7.45
C ASN A 15 -9.58 -14.66 8.59
N SER A 16 -10.12 -13.60 9.22
CA SER A 16 -9.45 -12.92 10.33
C SER A 16 -9.19 -13.85 11.53
N CYS A 17 -10.11 -14.78 11.82
CA CYS A 17 -9.93 -15.80 12.86
C CYS A 17 -8.80 -16.77 12.51
N LEU A 18 -8.81 -17.33 11.30
CA LEU A 18 -7.87 -18.38 10.90
C LEU A 18 -6.47 -17.85 10.52
N SER A 19 -6.37 -16.57 10.17
CA SER A 19 -5.10 -15.91 9.77
C SER A 19 -4.06 -15.90 10.89
N GLY A 20 -2.78 -15.96 10.52
CA GLY A 20 -1.64 -15.81 11.44
C GLY A 20 -1.26 -17.07 12.22
N GLY A 21 -2.03 -18.16 12.14
CA GLY A 21 -1.64 -19.50 12.60
C GLY A 21 -1.43 -19.68 14.11
N ARG A 22 -1.68 -18.65 14.94
CA ARG A 22 -1.41 -18.68 16.39
C ARG A 22 -2.45 -19.45 17.20
N ARG A 23 -3.67 -19.58 16.68
CA ARG A 23 -4.82 -20.16 17.36
C ARG A 23 -5.63 -21.04 16.40
N ARG A 24 -6.12 -22.17 16.92
CA ARG A 24 -7.14 -23.00 16.25
C ARG A 24 -8.51 -22.69 16.85
N TRP A 25 -9.56 -22.81 16.05
CA TRP A 25 -10.89 -22.34 16.41
C TRP A 25 -11.93 -23.45 16.34
N SER A 26 -12.80 -23.54 17.34
CA SER A 26 -13.96 -24.44 17.24
C SER A 26 -15.03 -23.84 16.30
N ILE A 27 -15.95 -24.68 15.82
CA ILE A 27 -17.06 -24.20 14.98
C ILE A 27 -17.96 -23.22 15.75
N ASP A 28 -18.16 -23.46 17.06
CA ASP A 28 -18.97 -22.59 17.91
C ASP A 28 -18.31 -21.23 18.14
N GLU A 29 -16.98 -21.19 18.30
CA GLU A 29 -16.25 -19.92 18.41
C GLU A 29 -16.32 -19.11 17.10
N LEU A 30 -16.14 -19.77 15.95
CA LEU A 30 -16.31 -19.12 14.64
C LEU A 30 -17.74 -18.59 14.47
N ARG A 31 -18.74 -19.34 14.97
CA ARG A 31 -20.16 -18.96 14.94
C ARG A 31 -20.43 -17.71 15.75
N GLU A 32 -19.88 -17.63 16.96
CA GLU A 32 -20.04 -16.45 17.79
C GLU A 32 -19.42 -15.23 17.11
N ARG A 33 -18.16 -15.35 16.67
CA ARG A 33 -17.47 -14.25 15.96
C ARG A 33 -18.21 -13.76 14.72
N CYS A 34 -18.76 -14.68 13.93
CA CYS A 34 -19.55 -14.31 12.76
C CYS A 34 -20.88 -13.63 13.13
N SER A 35 -21.53 -14.08 14.22
CA SER A 35 -22.79 -13.51 14.70
C SER A 35 -22.58 -12.10 15.27
N GLU A 36 -21.52 -11.89 16.04
CA GLU A 36 -21.06 -10.58 16.52
C GLU A 36 -20.78 -9.63 15.34
N ALA A 37 -19.97 -10.06 14.37
CA ALA A 37 -19.63 -9.23 13.21
C ALA A 37 -20.87 -8.83 12.37
N LEU A 38 -21.85 -9.73 12.23
CA LEU A 38 -23.11 -9.40 11.57
C LEU A 38 -23.94 -8.40 12.38
N ALA A 39 -23.96 -8.56 13.71
CA ALA A 39 -24.67 -7.66 14.60
C ALA A 39 -24.11 -6.23 14.55
N GLU A 40 -22.78 -6.08 14.59
CA GLU A 40 -22.09 -4.79 14.47
C GLU A 40 -22.42 -4.06 13.16
N ASN A 41 -22.41 -4.77 12.04
CA ASN A 41 -22.64 -4.18 10.72
C ASN A 41 -24.13 -3.86 10.44
N ARG A 42 -25.07 -4.45 11.17
CA ARG A 42 -26.52 -4.31 10.93
C ARG A 42 -27.28 -3.66 12.07
N GLY A 43 -26.66 -3.47 13.24
CA GLY A 43 -27.32 -2.98 14.45
C GLY A 43 -28.37 -3.94 15.02
N ARG A 44 -28.38 -5.22 14.60
CA ARG A 44 -29.31 -6.25 15.08
C ARG A 44 -28.62 -7.60 15.19
N TYR A 45 -28.76 -8.25 16.34
CA TYR A 45 -28.24 -9.61 16.53
C TYR A 45 -28.99 -10.60 15.64
N THR A 46 -28.27 -11.25 14.75
CA THR A 46 -28.77 -12.35 13.93
C THR A 46 -27.77 -13.49 14.01
N GLY A 47 -28.15 -14.56 14.72
CA GLY A 47 -27.31 -15.73 14.89
C GLY A 47 -27.07 -16.44 13.56
N VAL A 48 -25.84 -16.90 13.34
CA VAL A 48 -25.48 -17.75 12.20
C VAL A 48 -25.69 -19.22 12.58
N SER A 49 -26.33 -20.00 11.72
CA SER A 49 -26.46 -21.44 11.97
C SER A 49 -25.13 -22.17 11.74
N GLU A 50 -24.91 -23.27 12.47
CA GLU A 50 -23.72 -24.10 12.25
C GLU A 50 -23.61 -24.60 10.80
N ARG A 51 -24.74 -24.99 10.21
CA ARG A 51 -24.82 -25.42 8.80
C ARG A 51 -24.29 -24.33 7.86
N THR A 52 -24.72 -23.08 8.05
CA THR A 52 -24.27 -21.95 7.24
C THR A 52 -22.76 -21.79 7.31
N LEU A 53 -22.18 -21.91 8.51
CA LEU A 53 -20.74 -21.75 8.71
C LEU A 53 -19.93 -22.88 8.08
N ARG A 54 -20.41 -24.12 8.19
CA ARG A 54 -19.79 -25.27 7.52
C ARG A 54 -19.87 -25.13 6.00
N ASP A 55 -20.98 -24.64 5.47
CA ASP A 55 -21.16 -24.35 4.05
C ASP A 55 -20.19 -23.23 3.59
N ASP A 56 -20.05 -22.16 4.38
CA ASP A 56 -19.09 -21.09 4.08
C ASP A 56 -17.65 -21.60 4.05
N ILE A 57 -17.24 -22.42 5.02
CA ILE A 57 -15.90 -23.04 5.05
C ILE A 57 -15.69 -23.93 3.83
N ARG A 58 -16.71 -24.69 3.43
CA ARG A 58 -16.67 -25.52 2.22
C ARG A 58 -16.46 -24.66 0.98
N VAL A 59 -17.18 -23.54 0.85
CA VAL A 59 -17.02 -22.60 -0.26
C VAL A 59 -15.63 -21.95 -0.24
N MET A 60 -15.13 -21.53 0.93
CA MET A 60 -13.79 -20.95 1.05
C MET A 60 -12.68 -21.93 0.64
N ARG A 61 -12.86 -23.24 0.89
CA ARG A 61 -11.95 -24.30 0.43
C ARG A 61 -12.01 -24.56 -1.08
N SER A 62 -13.12 -24.24 -1.71
CA SER A 62 -13.36 -24.52 -3.13
C SER A 62 -12.77 -23.44 -4.06
N ASP A 63 -12.79 -23.75 -5.35
CA ASP A 63 -12.42 -22.88 -6.47
C ASP A 63 -13.52 -21.89 -6.86
N ILE A 64 -14.76 -22.05 -6.35
CA ILE A 64 -15.95 -21.25 -6.72
C ILE A 64 -15.70 -19.74 -6.61
N LEU A 65 -15.01 -19.31 -5.55
CA LEU A 65 -14.65 -17.90 -5.31
C LEU A 65 -13.18 -17.60 -5.65
N GLY A 66 -12.43 -18.59 -6.12
CA GLY A 66 -10.98 -18.50 -6.37
C GLY A 66 -10.12 -18.39 -5.12
N PHE A 67 -10.70 -18.48 -3.91
CA PHE A 67 -9.93 -18.38 -2.67
C PHE A 67 -9.02 -19.58 -2.45
N ASN A 68 -9.50 -20.81 -2.71
CA ASN A 68 -8.76 -22.05 -2.48
C ASN A 68 -8.09 -22.08 -1.10
N ALA A 69 -8.85 -21.71 -0.06
CA ALA A 69 -8.28 -21.48 1.26
C ALA A 69 -7.78 -22.78 1.89
N PRO A 70 -6.54 -22.83 2.41
CA PRO A 70 -5.92 -24.03 2.95
C PRO A 70 -6.40 -24.31 4.38
N ILE A 71 -7.72 -24.41 4.59
CA ILE A 71 -8.35 -24.63 5.89
C ILE A 71 -8.28 -26.12 6.24
N LYS A 72 -7.52 -26.48 7.26
CA LYS A 72 -7.52 -27.82 7.86
C LYS A 72 -8.44 -27.89 9.08
N GLN A 73 -8.89 -29.10 9.40
CA GLN A 73 -9.69 -29.40 10.57
C GLN A 73 -9.10 -30.62 11.28
N GLU A 74 -8.69 -30.46 12.54
CA GLU A 74 -8.14 -31.53 13.38
C GLU A 74 -8.75 -31.44 14.77
N GLY A 75 -9.26 -32.56 15.31
CA GLY A 75 -9.89 -32.58 16.64
C GLY A 75 -11.10 -31.65 16.79
N GLY A 76 -11.81 -31.34 15.71
CA GLY A 76 -12.92 -30.39 15.71
C GLY A 76 -12.52 -28.92 15.63
N LEU A 77 -11.22 -28.62 15.55
CA LEU A 77 -10.69 -27.27 15.47
C LEU A 77 -10.22 -26.93 14.05
N TYR A 78 -10.52 -25.73 13.59
CA TYR A 78 -10.20 -25.19 12.27
C TYR A 78 -9.00 -24.25 12.34
N PHE A 79 -8.14 -24.29 11.32
CA PHE A 79 -6.97 -23.42 11.16
C PHE A 79 -6.51 -23.39 9.70
N TYR A 80 -5.77 -22.35 9.29
CA TYR A 80 -5.04 -22.36 8.03
C TYR A 80 -3.76 -23.17 8.16
N SER A 81 -3.47 -24.05 7.19
CA SER A 81 -2.20 -24.78 7.16
C SER A 81 -1.01 -23.92 6.73
N ASP A 82 -1.26 -22.84 5.99
CA ASP A 82 -0.29 -21.77 5.72
C ASP A 82 -0.62 -20.56 6.60
N PRO A 83 0.20 -20.24 7.63
CA PRO A 83 -0.02 -19.08 8.50
C PRO A 83 0.02 -17.73 7.78
N GLY A 84 0.69 -17.65 6.63
CA GLY A 84 0.77 -16.46 5.79
C GLY A 84 -0.39 -16.33 4.80
N TYR A 85 -1.31 -17.30 4.78
CA TYR A 85 -2.50 -17.24 3.94
C TYR A 85 -3.51 -16.22 4.47
N SER A 86 -4.11 -15.48 3.54
CA SER A 86 -5.26 -14.62 3.78
C SER A 86 -6.04 -14.48 2.48
N ILE A 87 -7.37 -14.58 2.54
CA ILE A 87 -8.24 -14.36 1.36
C ILE A 87 -8.12 -12.94 0.81
N LEU A 88 -7.60 -12.00 1.61
CA LEU A 88 -7.36 -10.61 1.23
C LEU A 88 -5.98 -10.39 0.59
N SER A 89 -5.11 -11.40 0.65
CA SER A 89 -3.81 -11.33 -0.02
C SER A 89 -3.99 -11.66 -1.50
N LEU A 90 -3.66 -10.69 -2.36
CA LEU A 90 -3.62 -10.93 -3.80
C LEU A 90 -2.44 -11.88 -4.06
N ARG A 91 -2.72 -13.15 -4.38
CA ARG A 91 -1.70 -14.12 -4.82
C ARG A 91 -1.89 -14.36 -6.32
N ILE A 92 -0.78 -14.40 -7.06
CA ILE A 92 -0.82 -14.87 -8.45
C ILE A 92 -0.89 -16.39 -8.35
N THR A 93 -2.05 -16.94 -8.71
CA THR A 93 -2.39 -18.36 -8.49
C THR A 93 -1.74 -19.31 -9.48
N ASP A 94 -1.28 -18.80 -10.62
CA ASP A 94 -0.62 -19.58 -11.66
C ASP A 94 0.90 -19.52 -11.46
N GLU A 95 1.51 -20.70 -11.26
CA GLU A 95 2.94 -20.86 -11.03
C GLU A 95 3.70 -20.33 -12.25
N GLY A 96 4.42 -19.21 -12.05
CA GLY A 96 5.23 -18.59 -13.11
C GLY A 96 4.49 -17.54 -13.96
N LEU A 97 3.18 -17.35 -13.84
CA LEU A 97 2.47 -16.27 -14.54
C LEU A 97 3.00 -14.89 -14.12
N GLY A 98 3.30 -14.72 -12.84
CA GLY A 98 3.89 -13.47 -12.34
C GLY A 98 5.26 -13.17 -12.97
N ASP A 99 6.06 -14.21 -13.21
CA ASP A 99 7.36 -14.09 -13.86
C ASP A 99 7.20 -13.78 -15.35
N GLN A 100 6.26 -14.42 -16.05
CA GLN A 100 5.97 -14.13 -17.46
C GLN A 100 5.48 -12.69 -17.66
N ILE A 101 4.56 -12.23 -16.80
CA ILE A 101 4.08 -10.84 -16.82
C ILE A 101 5.24 -9.88 -16.55
N LEU A 102 6.08 -10.18 -15.55
CA LEU A 102 7.23 -9.34 -15.23
C LEU A 102 8.22 -9.26 -16.41
N GLU A 103 8.54 -10.39 -17.02
CA GLU A 103 9.45 -10.46 -18.17
C GLU A 103 8.90 -9.69 -19.38
N LEU A 104 7.59 -9.81 -19.65
CA LEU A 104 6.92 -9.06 -20.69
C LEU A 104 6.98 -7.54 -20.42
N LEU A 105 6.67 -7.12 -19.20
CA LEU A 105 6.73 -5.70 -18.81
C LEU A 105 8.16 -5.15 -18.94
N MET A 106 9.18 -5.92 -18.56
CA MET A 106 10.58 -5.55 -18.74
C MET A 106 10.95 -5.36 -20.22
N LYS A 107 10.50 -6.26 -21.11
CA LYS A 107 10.70 -6.14 -22.57
C LYS A 107 9.99 -4.90 -23.15
N MET A 108 8.84 -4.53 -22.59
CA MET A 108 8.06 -3.37 -23.04
C MET A 108 8.52 -2.02 -22.45
N ARG A 109 9.27 -2.03 -21.35
CA ARG A 109 9.76 -0.83 -20.64
C ARG A 109 10.52 0.16 -21.53
N GLY A 110 11.26 -0.33 -22.52
CA GLY A 110 11.98 0.51 -23.49
C GLY A 110 11.06 1.23 -24.48
N LYS A 111 9.83 0.72 -24.68
CA LYS A 111 8.86 1.19 -25.67
C LYS A 111 7.72 2.00 -25.06
N VAL A 112 7.40 1.75 -23.79
CA VAL A 112 6.30 2.41 -23.08
C VAL A 112 6.85 3.04 -21.81
N ASN A 113 6.81 4.37 -21.71
CA ASN A 113 7.20 5.12 -20.52
C ASN A 113 5.93 5.58 -19.78
N HIS A 114 5.42 4.77 -18.86
CA HIS A 114 4.21 5.08 -18.09
C HIS A 114 4.46 4.86 -16.59
N PRO A 115 4.07 5.81 -15.71
CA PRO A 115 4.34 5.72 -14.28
C PRO A 115 3.66 4.50 -13.63
N GLU A 116 2.48 4.10 -14.09
CA GLU A 116 1.81 2.90 -13.56
C GLU A 116 2.56 1.61 -13.87
N MET A 117 3.31 1.56 -14.97
CA MET A 117 4.10 0.38 -15.30
C MET A 117 5.18 0.12 -14.23
N GLU A 118 5.86 1.17 -13.77
CA GLU A 118 6.85 1.05 -12.69
C GLU A 118 6.22 0.60 -11.37
N ILE A 119 5.02 1.09 -11.06
CA ILE A 119 4.26 0.68 -9.87
C ILE A 119 3.90 -0.81 -9.96
N ILE A 120 3.40 -1.26 -11.11
CA ILE A 120 3.02 -2.65 -11.36
C ILE A 120 4.26 -3.56 -11.30
N MET A 121 5.36 -3.20 -11.96
CA MET A 121 6.61 -3.98 -11.91
C MET A 121 7.13 -4.11 -10.47
N LYS A 122 7.18 -3.00 -9.71
CA LYS A 122 7.62 -3.02 -8.31
C LYS A 122 6.75 -3.93 -7.45
N LYS A 123 5.43 -3.92 -7.68
CA LYS A 123 4.49 -4.77 -6.95
C LYS A 123 4.67 -6.24 -7.33
N LEU A 124 4.81 -6.54 -8.62
CA LEU A 124 5.06 -7.89 -9.12
C LEU A 124 6.39 -8.45 -8.59
N CYS A 125 7.48 -7.69 -8.61
CA CYS A 125 8.77 -8.11 -8.05
C CYS A 125 8.67 -8.47 -6.57
N ARG A 126 7.95 -7.65 -5.78
CA ARG A 126 7.69 -7.96 -4.37
C ARG A 126 6.90 -9.26 -4.21
N MET A 127 5.98 -9.54 -5.12
CA MET A 127 5.15 -10.75 -5.09
C MET A 127 5.92 -12.00 -5.57
N THR A 128 6.82 -11.87 -6.54
CA THR A 128 7.63 -12.98 -7.07
C THR A 128 8.94 -13.21 -6.30
N GLY A 129 9.23 -12.39 -5.28
CA GLY A 129 10.44 -12.52 -4.46
C GLY A 129 11.73 -12.14 -5.19
N ARG A 130 11.64 -11.42 -6.31
CA ARG A 130 12.81 -10.92 -7.05
C ARG A 130 13.16 -9.52 -6.59
N GLU A 131 14.45 -9.26 -6.40
CA GLU A 131 14.94 -7.90 -6.22
C GLU A 131 14.93 -7.18 -7.57
N TYR A 132 14.30 -6.01 -7.59
CA TYR A 132 14.24 -5.14 -8.75
C TYR A 132 15.10 -3.91 -8.49
N GLU A 133 16.18 -3.79 -9.25
CA GLU A 133 17.09 -2.65 -9.16
C GLU A 133 16.53 -1.49 -10.01
N TYR A 134 16.04 -0.45 -9.32
CA TYR A 134 15.55 0.76 -9.96
C TYR A 134 16.73 1.59 -10.50
N LYS A 135 17.10 1.39 -11.76
CA LYS A 135 17.99 2.32 -12.46
C LYS A 135 17.19 3.51 -12.95
N GLU A 136 17.10 4.52 -12.09
CA GLU A 136 16.61 5.84 -12.44
C GLU A 136 17.42 6.35 -13.65
N ARG A 137 16.74 6.71 -14.75
CA ARG A 137 17.38 7.43 -15.86
C ARG A 137 17.66 8.87 -15.40
N ILE A 138 18.59 9.06 -14.47
CA ILE A 138 19.21 10.35 -14.11
C ILE A 138 19.97 10.96 -15.32
N ILE A 139 20.16 10.17 -16.39
CA ILE A 139 20.94 10.53 -17.57
C ILE A 139 20.39 11.78 -18.28
N VAL A 140 19.09 12.10 -18.22
CA VAL A 140 18.57 13.28 -18.94
C VAL A 140 18.83 14.58 -18.18
N LYS A 141 18.77 14.61 -16.84
CA LYS A 141 19.00 15.86 -16.09
C LYS A 141 20.48 16.22 -15.98
N LYS A 142 21.37 15.23 -15.85
CA LYS A 142 22.82 15.51 -15.77
C LYS A 142 23.39 16.03 -17.10
N GLN A 143 22.88 15.51 -18.23
CA GLN A 143 23.27 15.97 -19.56
C GLN A 143 22.73 17.36 -19.92
N LEU A 144 21.61 17.81 -19.36
CA LEU A 144 21.14 19.19 -19.52
C LEU A 144 22.01 20.17 -18.72
N ILE A 145 22.37 19.82 -17.49
CA ILE A 145 23.24 20.66 -16.63
C ILE A 145 24.65 20.78 -17.21
N GLU A 146 25.23 19.69 -17.73
CA GLU A 146 26.56 19.71 -18.35
C GLU A 146 26.60 20.51 -19.67
N LYS A 147 25.47 20.62 -20.39
CA LYS A 147 25.36 21.46 -21.60
C LYS A 147 25.14 22.94 -21.28
N GLU A 148 24.44 23.25 -20.20
CA GLU A 148 24.29 24.64 -19.71
C GLU A 148 25.63 25.19 -19.19
N ILE A 149 26.41 24.39 -18.44
CA ILE A 149 27.72 24.81 -17.93
C ILE A 149 28.73 25.07 -19.07
N HIS A 150 28.64 24.33 -20.17
CA HIS A 150 29.58 24.49 -21.29
C HIS A 150 29.23 25.66 -22.22
N ALA A 151 27.99 26.16 -22.19
CA ALA A 151 27.59 27.35 -22.95
C ALA A 151 28.03 28.66 -22.27
N ASP A 152 28.11 28.67 -20.94
CA ASP A 152 28.52 29.84 -20.15
C ASP A 152 30.06 30.04 -20.12
N GLU A 153 30.85 29.00 -20.39
CA GLU A 153 32.32 29.08 -20.47
C GLU A 153 32.86 29.70 -21.77
N ILE A 154 32.02 29.85 -22.82
CA ILE A 154 32.47 30.36 -24.13
C ILE A 154 32.21 31.86 -24.31
N LEU A 155 31.50 32.53 -23.39
CA LEU A 155 31.10 33.93 -23.55
C LEU A 155 31.77 34.93 -22.60
N SER A 156 32.86 34.55 -21.90
CA SER A 156 33.52 35.43 -20.93
C SER A 156 34.99 35.77 -21.21
N ALA A 157 35.50 35.49 -22.42
CA ALA A 157 36.71 36.16 -22.89
C ALA A 157 36.31 37.51 -23.50
N ASP A 158 36.71 38.58 -22.79
CA ASP A 158 36.73 40.00 -23.18
C ASP A 158 35.43 40.79 -22.94
N MET A 159 35.33 41.48 -21.79
CA MET A 159 35.40 42.95 -21.72
C MET A 159 35.32 43.46 -20.26
N ASP A 160 36.25 44.34 -19.92
CA ASP A 160 36.47 44.96 -18.59
C ASP A 160 35.34 45.91 -18.09
N PHE A 161 35.31 46.08 -16.75
CA PHE A 161 35.30 47.36 -16.00
C PHE A 161 34.13 47.69 -15.01
N CYS A 162 34.54 48.07 -13.78
CA CYS A 162 33.92 48.90 -12.72
C CYS A 162 32.99 48.33 -11.60
N TYR A 163 33.59 48.18 -10.40
CA TYR A 163 33.23 48.71 -9.04
C TYR A 163 31.84 48.39 -8.40
N ASP A 164 31.63 48.10 -7.10
CA ASP A 164 32.33 48.35 -5.83
C ASP A 164 31.99 47.25 -4.77
N ILE A 165 32.85 47.09 -3.74
CA ILE A 165 32.66 46.23 -2.55
C ILE A 165 32.62 47.12 -1.29
N GLU A 166 31.67 46.90 -0.37
CA GLU A 166 31.84 47.23 1.07
C GLU A 166 31.23 46.13 2.00
N GLU A 167 32.10 45.20 2.41
CA GLU A 167 32.44 44.67 3.76
C GLU A 167 31.44 44.65 4.96
N PHE A 168 31.05 43.46 5.49
CA PHE A 168 31.56 42.71 6.70
C PHE A 168 30.70 42.87 7.99
N PRO A 169 30.88 42.12 9.12
CA PRO A 169 31.35 40.75 9.36
C PRO A 169 30.48 39.91 10.37
N MET A 170 30.73 38.60 10.43
CA MET A 170 30.18 37.67 11.45
C MET A 170 30.78 37.86 12.86
N LYS A 171 29.98 37.62 13.93
CA LYS A 171 30.49 37.15 15.25
C LYS A 171 29.55 36.13 15.92
N THR A 172 30.17 35.18 16.63
CA THR A 172 29.59 33.94 17.20
C THR A 172 29.44 33.94 18.73
N ARG A 173 28.45 33.17 19.23
CA ARG A 173 28.31 32.40 20.52
C ARG A 173 27.97 33.16 21.83
N PRO A 174 27.44 32.52 22.92
CA PRO A 174 26.72 31.24 23.10
C PRO A 174 25.46 31.27 24.05
N LYS A 175 24.86 30.07 24.25
CA LYS A 175 23.67 29.56 24.99
C LYS A 175 23.22 30.18 26.35
N ARG A 176 21.90 30.11 26.61
CA ARG A 176 21.28 29.67 27.89
C ARG A 176 19.85 29.13 27.68
N MET A 177 19.50 28.06 28.39
CA MET A 177 18.18 27.40 28.36
C MET A 177 17.22 28.03 29.37
N ALA A 178 15.94 28.15 29.02
CA ALA A 178 14.80 27.92 29.93
C ALA A 178 13.50 27.76 29.13
N SER A 179 12.69 26.82 29.59
CA SER A 179 11.35 26.44 29.16
C SER A 179 10.36 27.60 28.98
N THR A 180 9.45 27.51 28.01
CA THR A 180 7.99 27.68 28.18
C THR A 180 7.29 27.16 26.91
N ALA A 181 6.21 26.40 27.10
CA ALA A 181 5.39 25.82 26.04
C ALA A 181 4.60 26.90 25.26
N SER A 182 4.65 26.85 23.92
CA SER A 182 3.70 27.55 23.05
C SER A 182 3.26 26.64 21.90
N ARG A 183 1.96 26.40 21.90
CA ARG A 183 1.13 25.57 21.05
C ARG A 183 1.29 25.93 19.56
N MET A 184 1.69 24.96 18.73
CA MET A 184 1.56 25.06 17.27
C MET A 184 0.07 25.15 16.92
N GLN A 185 -0.33 26.25 16.29
CA GLN A 185 -1.65 26.39 15.70
C GLN A 185 -1.54 25.95 14.23
N LEU A 186 -1.96 24.71 13.96
CA LEU A 186 -2.23 24.23 12.60
C LEU A 186 -3.48 24.96 12.11
N PHE A 187 -3.34 25.81 11.10
CA PHE A 187 -4.47 26.37 10.39
C PHE A 187 -5.03 25.29 9.46
N GLU A 188 -6.19 24.73 9.82
CA GLU A 188 -7.04 24.00 8.88
C GLU A 188 -7.82 25.02 8.05
N LEU A 189 -7.57 25.06 6.75
CA LEU A 189 -8.41 25.82 5.81
C LEU A 189 -9.79 25.17 5.75
N SER A 190 -10.83 25.95 5.98
CA SER A 190 -12.21 25.47 5.92
C SER A 190 -12.63 25.36 4.45
N TRP A 191 -13.37 24.29 4.12
CA TRP A 191 -13.90 24.04 2.77
C TRP A 191 -14.67 25.22 2.15
N GLY A 192 -15.18 26.15 2.97
CA GLY A 192 -15.84 27.36 2.49
C GLY A 192 -14.92 28.33 1.74
N GLU A 193 -13.63 28.39 2.10
CA GLU A 193 -12.66 29.29 1.45
C GLU A 193 -12.20 28.74 0.09
N ILE A 194 -12.15 27.41 -0.03
CA ILE A 194 -11.76 26.73 -1.28
C ILE A 194 -12.86 26.87 -2.35
N ILE A 195 -14.14 26.78 -1.96
CA ILE A 195 -15.25 26.92 -2.92
C ILE A 195 -15.38 28.36 -3.43
N ALA A 196 -15.07 29.37 -2.61
CA ALA A 196 -15.09 30.77 -3.04
C ALA A 196 -14.04 31.08 -4.12
N ALA A 197 -12.89 30.40 -4.11
CA ALA A 197 -11.82 30.62 -5.08
C ALA A 197 -12.05 29.93 -6.44
N VAL A 198 -12.91 28.90 -6.49
CA VAL A 198 -13.19 28.11 -7.71
C VAL A 198 -14.33 28.69 -8.55
N MET A 199 -15.15 29.57 -7.97
CA MET A 199 -16.34 30.14 -8.62
C MET A 199 -16.20 31.64 -8.96
N ALA A 200 -14.98 32.19 -8.92
CA ALA A 200 -14.66 33.57 -9.30
C ALA A 200 -14.06 33.65 -10.72
#